data_AF-A0A2D9I5P2-F1
#
_entry.id   AF-A0A2D9I5P2-F1
#
_cell.length_a   1.000
_cell.length_b   1.000
_cell.length_c   1.000
_cell.angle_alpha   90.00
_cell.angle_beta   90.00
_cell.angle_gamma   90.00
#
_symmetry.space_group_name_H-M   'P 1'
#
loop_
_entity.id
_entity.type
_entity.pdbx_description
1 polymer ?
#
loop_
_entity_poly.entity_id
_entity_poly.type
_entity_poly.pdbx_seq_one_letter_code
_entity_poly.pdbx_strand_id
1 'polypeptide(L)'
;FAYDPELTDPFYTPKPKVKTAIQKVDWNGRPLRLGGGVGQGQVNRGQDVVGLKNALAWTGHYPVEKAHLGNPTTDEDLNWGLRGFQRDFGLKTDGFSRPGGETEVRLNDLISPLIQKVSANAAEPRSAAPTFDAPEAKVAAANSPDPSNTPSPVQLAQAQTAPSGNAGAPGTSPSTLPRIPTYKGPSGTPSTRVTQSDWIGFHSALDAQGITDPLEREIYGSIYSAEGGGKRDGTTVAGITADTLNKFQERVKLDPKLKWVGPRLQAAGIKPGMTPDQLSSEQQVAYYKIYIDSAVGPSKASDGKISGAEVFKTTIGDKSTVIAVADTVFREGGPNGTKLIQEAINKTYAEQGRQKSVVEDSILGSESLKAMGDLAKDPATRKQFIDNLMDGRSAFRATDPNINGENARLDSYRLP
;
A
#
# COMPACT_ATOMS: atom_id res chain seq x y z
N PHE A 1 32.92 14.74 -1.80
CA PHE A 1 31.47 14.91 -1.60
C PHE A 1 30.98 13.74 -0.76
N ALA A 2 30.50 14.02 0.44
CA ALA A 2 30.05 13.02 1.41
C ALA A 2 28.77 12.35 0.90
N TYR A 3 28.74 11.02 0.97
CA TYR A 3 27.60 10.17 0.64
C TYR A 3 26.54 10.35 1.73
N ASP A 4 25.32 10.72 1.35
CA ASP A 4 24.17 10.86 2.25
C ASP A 4 23.29 9.59 2.15
N PRO A 5 23.33 8.69 3.15
CA PRO A 5 22.65 7.41 3.10
C PRO A 5 21.14 7.47 3.42
N GLU A 6 20.55 8.64 3.70
CA GLU A 6 19.14 8.73 4.14
C GLU A 6 18.08 8.62 3.03
N LEU A 7 18.45 8.42 1.75
CA LEU A 7 17.53 8.70 0.63
C LEU A 7 17.10 7.55 -0.29
N THR A 8 17.34 6.28 0.03
CA THR A 8 16.92 5.18 -0.86
C THR A 8 16.48 3.88 -0.15
N ASP A 9 15.25 3.82 0.38
CA ASP A 9 14.51 2.54 0.49
C ASP A 9 12.97 2.72 0.54
N PRO A 10 12.20 2.10 -0.36
CA PRO A 10 10.74 2.25 -0.43
C PRO A 10 9.92 1.51 0.66
N PHE A 11 10.55 0.82 1.62
CA PHE A 11 9.87 0.21 2.78
C PHE A 11 9.99 1.03 4.07
N TYR A 12 10.45 2.28 3.99
CA TYR A 12 10.49 3.19 5.14
C TYR A 12 9.08 3.60 5.58
N THR A 13 8.53 2.95 6.62
CA THR A 13 7.50 3.56 7.46
C THR A 13 8.12 4.71 8.26
N PRO A 14 7.50 5.91 8.35
CA PRO A 14 8.04 6.97 9.18
C PRO A 14 8.16 6.48 10.64
N LYS A 15 9.35 6.67 11.21
CA LYS A 15 9.68 6.32 12.62
C LYS A 15 8.49 6.64 13.53
N PRO A 16 7.90 5.68 14.28
CA PRO A 16 7.10 6.05 15.43
C PRO A 16 7.97 6.93 16.31
N LYS A 17 7.47 8.13 16.65
CA LYS A 17 8.20 9.02 17.57
C LYS A 17 8.57 8.19 18.80
N VAL A 18 9.87 8.08 19.04
CA VAL A 18 10.58 7.17 19.98
C VAL A 18 10.10 7.23 21.44
N LYS A 19 9.08 8.03 21.76
CA LYS A 19 8.61 8.21 23.12
C LYS A 19 7.71 7.09 23.66
N THR A 20 7.08 6.24 22.83
CA THR A 20 6.03 5.32 23.33
C THR A 20 6.34 3.82 23.21
N ALA A 21 7.16 3.38 22.24
CA ALA A 21 7.41 1.96 22.00
C ALA A 21 8.40 1.31 23.01
N ILE A 22 9.23 2.12 23.67
CA ILE A 22 10.28 1.67 24.60
C ILE A 22 9.71 0.95 25.84
N GLN A 23 8.46 1.21 26.24
CA GLN A 23 7.95 0.77 27.54
C GLN A 23 7.44 -0.68 27.62
N LYS A 24 7.34 -1.44 26.51
CA LYS A 24 6.60 -2.72 26.54
C LYS A 24 7.37 -3.98 26.16
N VAL A 25 8.62 -3.91 25.70
CA VAL A 25 9.39 -5.13 25.40
C VAL A 25 10.00 -5.68 26.70
N ASP A 26 9.50 -6.84 27.15
CA ASP A 26 10.06 -7.61 28.25
C ASP A 26 11.48 -8.09 27.89
N TRP A 27 12.47 -7.29 28.22
CA TRP A 27 13.87 -7.67 28.15
C TRP A 27 14.38 -7.92 29.57
N ASN A 28 15.03 -9.06 29.79
CA ASN A 28 15.83 -9.39 30.98
C ASN A 28 17.03 -8.45 31.28
N GLY A 29 17.06 -7.23 30.72
CA GLY A 29 18.06 -6.19 31.02
C GLY A 29 19.50 -6.49 30.57
N ARG A 30 19.71 -7.40 29.62
CA ARG A 30 21.06 -7.80 29.18
C ARG A 30 21.33 -7.36 27.75
N PRO A 31 22.54 -6.88 27.40
CA PRO A 31 22.93 -6.67 26.00
C PRO A 31 22.67 -7.92 25.15
N LEU A 32 22.39 -7.72 23.86
CA LEU A 32 22.27 -8.80 22.89
C LEU A 32 23.58 -9.61 22.88
N ARG A 33 23.47 -10.93 23.05
CA ARG A 33 24.60 -11.86 22.95
C ARG A 33 24.18 -13.06 22.15
N LEU A 34 24.65 -13.17 20.92
CA LEU A 34 24.34 -14.30 20.05
C LEU A 34 25.28 -15.48 20.34
N GLY A 35 24.72 -16.65 20.64
CA GLY A 35 25.48 -17.90 20.79
C GLY A 35 25.78 -18.59 19.45
N GLY A 36 25.03 -18.27 18.39
CA GLY A 36 25.19 -18.74 17.03
C GLY A 36 24.63 -17.73 16.01
N GLY A 37 24.90 -17.96 14.73
CA GLY A 37 24.37 -17.09 13.67
C GLY A 37 22.83 -17.15 13.62
N VAL A 38 22.20 -16.01 13.36
CA VAL A 38 20.75 -15.87 13.18
C VAL A 38 20.45 -15.17 11.86
N GLY A 39 19.50 -15.71 11.10
CA GLY A 39 19.14 -15.25 9.76
C GLY A 39 19.06 -16.40 8.77
N GLN A 40 18.86 -16.09 7.49
CA GLN A 40 18.71 -17.10 6.46
C GLN A 40 19.98 -17.96 6.34
N GLY A 41 19.82 -19.29 6.38
CA GLY A 41 20.92 -20.25 6.28
C GLY A 41 21.85 -20.31 7.50
N GLN A 42 21.47 -19.71 8.64
CA GLN A 42 22.23 -19.79 9.89
C GLN A 42 21.69 -20.86 10.85
N VAL A 43 22.37 -21.04 11.98
CA VAL A 43 22.02 -22.03 13.01
C VAL A 43 20.67 -21.72 13.68
N ASN A 44 20.31 -20.44 13.81
CA ASN A 44 19.00 -19.99 14.30
C ASN A 44 18.60 -20.60 15.64
N ARG A 45 19.49 -20.54 16.65
CA ARG A 45 19.15 -20.99 18.00
C ARG A 45 17.99 -20.15 18.53
N GLY A 46 16.97 -20.79 19.11
CA GLY A 46 15.74 -20.11 19.50
C GLY A 46 15.94 -18.89 20.41
N GLN A 47 16.87 -18.98 21.38
CA GLN A 47 17.20 -17.85 22.26
C GLN A 47 17.84 -16.68 21.51
N ASP A 48 18.71 -16.98 20.52
CA ASP A 48 19.36 -15.97 19.69
C ASP A 48 18.34 -15.29 18.77
N VAL A 49 17.40 -16.04 18.20
CA VAL A 49 16.29 -15.52 17.38
C VAL A 49 15.42 -14.56 18.18
N VAL A 50 15.00 -14.95 19.39
CA VAL A 50 14.19 -14.08 20.26
C VAL A 50 14.98 -12.83 20.66
N GLY A 51 16.23 -12.99 21.07
CA GLY A 51 17.10 -11.86 21.43
C GLY A 51 17.25 -10.86 20.29
N LEU A 52 17.46 -11.36 19.06
CA LEU A 52 17.63 -10.52 17.89
C LEU A 52 16.33 -9.82 17.46
N LYS A 53 15.18 -10.52 17.48
CA LYS A 53 13.86 -9.90 17.23
C LYS A 53 13.57 -8.76 18.20
N ASN A 54 13.86 -8.97 19.48
CA ASN A 54 13.75 -7.92 20.49
C ASN A 54 14.68 -6.74 20.18
N ALA A 55 15.97 -6.99 19.92
CA ALA A 55 16.93 -5.94 19.59
C ALA A 55 16.49 -5.10 18.36
N LEU A 56 16.00 -5.76 17.31
CA LEU A 56 15.48 -5.09 16.12
C LEU A 56 14.19 -4.30 16.41
N ALA A 57 13.31 -4.81 17.27
CA ALA A 57 12.11 -4.07 17.67
C ALA A 57 12.46 -2.77 18.40
N TRP A 58 13.48 -2.79 19.26
CA TRP A 58 13.99 -1.61 19.95
C TRP A 58 14.57 -0.55 19.00
N THR A 59 15.15 -0.98 17.88
CA THR A 59 15.68 -0.06 16.86
C THR A 59 14.64 0.30 15.80
N GLY A 60 13.42 -0.24 15.89
CA GLY A 60 12.32 0.04 14.95
C GLY A 60 12.32 -0.79 13.67
N HIS A 61 13.11 -1.87 13.61
CA HIS A 61 13.27 -2.74 12.44
C HIS A 61 12.54 -4.08 12.56
N TYR A 62 11.78 -4.32 13.64
CA TYR A 62 10.94 -5.51 13.77
C TYR A 62 9.64 -5.15 14.50
N PRO A 63 8.47 -5.74 14.13
CA PRO A 63 7.21 -5.43 14.80
C PRO A 63 7.26 -5.76 16.30
N VAL A 64 6.97 -4.77 17.15
CA VAL A 64 7.07 -4.87 18.61
C VAL A 64 6.15 -5.96 19.16
N GLU A 65 4.95 -6.06 18.60
CA GLU A 65 3.90 -7.01 18.97
C GLU A 65 4.34 -8.45 18.70
N LYS A 66 5.12 -8.68 17.63
CA LYS A 66 5.67 -10.01 17.31
C LYS A 66 6.87 -10.34 18.18
N ALA A 67 7.67 -9.34 18.55
CA ALA A 67 8.82 -9.53 19.43
C ALA A 67 8.38 -10.02 20.83
N HIS A 68 7.28 -9.47 21.36
CA HIS A 68 6.71 -9.85 22.66
C HIS A 68 6.24 -11.30 22.74
N LEU A 69 5.88 -11.90 21.61
CA LEU A 69 5.46 -13.31 21.59
C LEU A 69 6.59 -14.28 21.92
N GLY A 70 7.85 -13.82 21.89
CA GLY A 70 9.01 -14.67 22.19
C GLY A 70 9.14 -15.87 21.25
N ASN A 71 8.64 -15.76 20.01
CA ASN A 71 8.65 -16.85 19.05
C ASN A 71 10.11 -17.16 18.62
N PRO A 72 10.62 -18.38 18.90
CA PRO A 72 12.00 -18.77 18.60
C PRO A 72 12.26 -19.11 17.14
N THR A 73 11.24 -19.10 16.28
CA THR A 73 11.37 -19.43 14.86
C THR A 73 11.66 -18.19 14.02
N THR A 74 12.54 -18.31 13.03
CA THR A 74 12.76 -17.26 12.04
C THR A 74 11.51 -17.06 11.19
N ASP A 75 11.17 -15.81 10.91
CA ASP A 75 10.08 -15.44 10.03
C ASP A 75 10.55 -14.43 8.97
N GLU A 76 9.67 -14.11 8.04
CA GLU A 76 9.97 -13.19 6.96
C GLU A 76 10.29 -11.78 7.49
N ASP A 77 9.56 -11.32 8.51
CA ASP A 77 9.79 -10.03 9.16
C ASP A 77 11.18 -9.92 9.78
N LEU A 78 11.73 -11.02 10.32
CA LEU A 78 13.08 -11.03 10.87
C LEU A 78 14.11 -10.85 9.76
N ASN A 79 13.93 -11.50 8.62
CA ASN A 79 14.80 -11.34 7.46
C ASN A 79 14.73 -9.91 6.90
N TRP A 80 13.52 -9.37 6.72
CA TRP A 80 13.34 -7.98 6.30
C TRP A 80 13.93 -6.99 7.29
N GLY A 81 13.68 -7.19 8.58
CA GLY A 81 14.19 -6.35 9.66
C GLY A 81 15.71 -6.33 9.75
N LEU A 82 16.36 -7.49 9.59
CA LEU A 82 17.81 -7.60 9.52
C LEU A 82 18.38 -6.81 8.33
N ARG A 83 17.82 -7.00 7.14
CA ARG A 83 18.30 -6.32 5.92
C ARG A 83 18.07 -4.82 6.00
N GLY A 84 16.92 -4.39 6.49
CA GLY A 84 16.60 -2.98 6.72
C GLY A 84 17.59 -2.35 7.70
N PHE A 85 17.80 -2.98 8.85
CA PHE A 85 18.78 -2.51 9.84
C PHE A 85 20.20 -2.41 9.26
N GLN A 86 20.66 -3.47 8.57
CA GLN A 86 22.00 -3.48 7.99
C GLN A 86 22.18 -2.34 7.00
N ARG A 87 21.23 -2.13 6.09
CA ARG A 87 21.27 -1.04 5.12
C ARG A 87 21.25 0.33 5.81
N ASP A 88 20.35 0.55 6.76
CA ASP A 88 20.15 1.84 7.44
C ASP A 88 21.39 2.25 8.27
N PHE A 89 22.24 1.29 8.65
CA PHE A 89 23.50 1.54 9.36
C PHE A 89 24.76 1.27 8.52
N GLY A 90 24.64 1.14 7.19
CA GLY A 90 25.78 0.97 6.29
C GLY A 90 26.58 -0.32 6.49
N LEU A 91 25.94 -1.36 7.05
CA LEU A 91 26.50 -2.69 7.21
C LEU A 91 26.26 -3.53 5.95
N LYS A 92 26.90 -4.70 5.85
CA LYS A 92 26.65 -5.62 4.75
C LYS A 92 25.21 -6.15 4.83
N THR A 93 24.41 -5.92 3.79
CA THR A 93 23.00 -6.34 3.71
C THR A 93 22.85 -7.81 3.31
N ASP A 94 23.30 -8.72 4.15
CA ASP A 94 23.26 -10.17 3.90
C ASP A 94 22.11 -10.90 4.61
N GLY A 95 21.32 -10.20 5.44
CA GLY A 95 20.14 -10.75 6.10
C GLY A 95 20.46 -11.75 7.21
N PHE A 96 21.65 -11.67 7.80
CA PHE A 96 21.99 -12.44 8.99
C PHE A 96 22.89 -11.66 9.97
N SER A 97 22.89 -12.09 11.23
CA SER A 97 23.82 -11.61 12.26
C SER A 97 24.65 -12.79 12.78
N ARG A 98 25.94 -12.56 13.04
CA ARG A 98 26.86 -13.56 13.61
C ARG A 98 27.29 -13.14 15.01
N PRO A 99 27.64 -14.10 15.89
CA PRO A 99 28.28 -13.82 17.17
C PRO A 99 29.49 -12.90 17.02
N GLY A 100 29.46 -11.73 17.66
CA GLY A 100 30.49 -10.71 17.59
C GLY A 100 30.63 -10.02 16.22
N GLY A 101 29.69 -10.23 15.30
CA GLY A 101 29.68 -9.60 13.99
C GLY A 101 29.20 -8.15 14.02
N GLU A 102 29.38 -7.46 12.89
CA GLU A 102 29.03 -6.04 12.74
C GLU A 102 27.58 -5.72 13.10
N THR A 103 26.62 -6.57 12.71
CA THR A 103 25.20 -6.40 13.01
C THR A 103 24.93 -6.46 14.52
N GLU A 104 25.49 -7.44 15.23
CA GLU A 104 25.29 -7.58 16.68
C GLU A 104 25.95 -6.44 17.46
N VAL A 105 27.18 -6.07 17.10
CA VAL A 105 27.90 -4.94 17.72
C VAL A 105 27.09 -3.67 17.55
N ARG A 106 26.62 -3.37 16.34
CA ARG A 106 25.87 -2.15 16.07
C ARG A 106 24.53 -2.11 16.80
N LEU A 107 23.81 -3.24 16.88
CA LEU A 107 22.58 -3.34 17.68
C LEU A 107 22.87 -3.04 19.15
N ASN A 108 23.92 -3.65 19.71
CA ASN A 108 24.32 -3.43 21.10
C ASN A 108 24.66 -1.96 21.39
N ASP A 109 25.37 -1.28 20.49
CA ASP A 109 25.69 0.14 20.65
C ASP A 109 24.43 1.02 20.77
N LEU A 110 23.40 0.71 19.99
CA LEU A 110 22.15 1.48 19.95
C LEU A 110 21.25 1.20 21.16
N ILE A 111 21.19 -0.06 21.62
CA ILE A 111 20.25 -0.47 22.68
C ILE A 111 20.87 -0.37 24.07
N SER A 112 22.19 -0.43 24.23
CA SER A 112 22.85 -0.37 25.56
C SER A 112 22.47 0.88 26.36
N PRO A 113 22.44 2.11 25.77
CA PRO A 113 21.99 3.30 26.50
C PRO A 113 20.53 3.22 26.94
N LEU A 114 19.68 2.56 26.14
CA LEU A 114 18.27 2.36 26.46
C LEU A 114 18.10 1.39 27.63
N ILE A 115 18.87 0.30 27.64
CA ILE A 115 18.91 -0.68 28.73
C ILE A 115 19.35 0.00 30.04
N GLN A 116 20.39 0.84 30.00
CA GLN A 116 20.87 1.58 31.17
C GLN A 116 19.79 2.52 31.72
N LYS A 117 19.08 3.25 30.83
CA LYS A 117 18.01 4.16 31.23
C LYS A 117 16.83 3.43 31.88
N VAL A 118 16.42 2.29 31.32
CA VAL A 118 15.32 1.48 31.90
C VAL A 118 15.73 0.89 33.25
N SER A 119 16.97 0.39 33.35
CA SER A 119 17.51 -0.17 34.60
C SER A 119 17.64 0.88 35.71
N ALA A 120 18.07 2.10 35.37
CA ALA A 120 18.16 3.20 36.33
C ALA A 120 16.79 3.61 36.88
N ASN A 121 15.76 3.67 36.00
CA ASN A 121 14.40 3.99 36.42
C ASN A 121 13.73 2.89 37.27
N ALA A 122 14.18 1.64 37.13
CA ALA A 122 13.68 0.53 37.95
C ALA A 122 14.31 0.49 39.36
N ALA A 123 15.45 1.17 39.57
CA ALA A 123 16.21 1.16 40.81
C ALA A 123 15.86 2.33 41.76
N GLU A 124 15.04 3.30 41.35
CA GLU A 124 14.56 4.34 42.26
C GLU A 124 13.58 3.71 43.28
N PRO A 125 13.84 3.83 44.61
CA PRO A 125 12.93 3.34 45.62
C PRO A 125 11.61 4.12 45.49
N ARG A 126 10.51 3.39 45.33
CA ARG A 126 9.15 3.95 45.43
C ARG A 126 9.00 4.57 46.82
N SER A 127 9.33 5.85 46.92
CA SER A 127 9.14 6.66 48.12
C SER A 127 7.65 6.67 48.46
N ALA A 128 7.38 6.40 49.74
CA ALA A 128 6.10 6.13 50.38
C ALA A 128 4.85 6.73 49.70
N ALA A 129 3.87 5.87 49.42
CA ALA A 129 2.53 6.28 49.03
C ALA A 129 1.84 7.03 50.19
N PRO A 130 1.12 8.13 49.94
CA PRO A 130 0.21 8.71 50.92
C PRO A 130 -1.03 7.83 51.04
N THR A 131 -1.31 7.39 52.26
CA THR A 131 -2.58 6.80 52.69
C THR A 131 -3.73 7.79 52.47
N PHE A 132 -4.70 7.41 51.65
CA PHE A 132 -6.00 8.09 51.57
C PHE A 132 -7.06 7.21 52.21
N ASP A 133 -7.66 7.71 53.28
CA ASP A 133 -8.81 7.14 53.96
C ASP A 133 -10.06 7.15 53.06
N ALA A 134 -10.78 6.04 53.10
CA ALA A 134 -12.10 5.88 52.49
C ALA A 134 -13.20 6.51 53.36
N PRO A 135 -14.37 6.79 52.76
CA PRO A 135 -15.60 6.45 53.47
C PRO A 135 -16.56 5.61 52.63
N GLU A 136 -17.12 4.63 53.34
CA GLU A 136 -18.26 3.80 52.96
C GLU A 136 -19.53 4.62 52.70
N ALA A 137 -20.34 4.18 51.74
CA ALA A 137 -21.80 4.31 51.82
C ALA A 137 -22.47 3.11 51.14
N LYS A 138 -23.22 2.36 51.95
CA LYS A 138 -24.16 1.29 51.58
C LYS A 138 -25.56 1.88 51.31
N VAL A 139 -26.47 0.96 50.94
CA VAL A 139 -27.96 1.01 50.81
C VAL A 139 -28.50 1.66 49.52
N ALA A 140 -29.48 1.12 48.79
CA ALA A 140 -30.35 -0.06 48.96
C ALA A 140 -30.94 -0.49 47.60
N ALA A 141 -31.40 -1.74 47.55
CA ALA A 141 -32.08 -2.41 46.44
C ALA A 141 -33.53 -1.90 46.19
N ALA A 142 -34.05 -2.09 44.97
CA ALA A 142 -35.21 -2.96 44.71
C ALA A 142 -35.71 -2.93 43.24
N ASN A 143 -36.05 -4.13 42.76
CA ASN A 143 -37.09 -4.49 41.76
C ASN A 143 -36.77 -4.52 40.26
N SER A 144 -36.52 -5.75 39.77
CA SER A 144 -36.90 -6.26 38.43
C SER A 144 -38.44 -6.33 38.30
N PRO A 145 -39.04 -6.37 37.08
CA PRO A 145 -38.96 -7.56 36.20
C PRO A 145 -38.81 -7.27 34.69
N ASP A 146 -38.05 -8.17 34.03
CA ASP A 146 -38.08 -8.54 32.60
C ASP A 146 -39.47 -9.21 32.29
N PRO A 147 -39.99 -9.37 31.03
CA PRO A 147 -39.20 -9.65 29.84
C PRO A 147 -39.71 -9.18 28.47
N SER A 148 -38.88 -9.48 27.46
CA SER A 148 -39.26 -9.86 26.08
C SER A 148 -39.59 -8.73 25.10
N ASN A 149 -38.67 -8.51 24.16
CA ASN A 149 -39.00 -8.11 22.79
C ASN A 149 -38.03 -8.76 21.81
N THR A 150 -38.42 -9.94 21.33
CA THR A 150 -37.89 -10.60 20.14
C THR A 150 -38.41 -9.88 18.89
N PRO A 151 -37.55 -9.44 17.95
CA PRO A 151 -38.03 -9.01 16.64
C PRO A 151 -38.34 -10.23 15.78
N SER A 152 -39.57 -10.28 15.24
CA SER A 152 -39.98 -11.24 14.22
C SER A 152 -39.15 -11.10 12.93
N PRO A 153 -38.94 -12.20 12.18
CA PRO A 153 -38.14 -12.22 10.97
C PRO A 153 -38.87 -11.57 9.79
N VAL A 154 -38.18 -10.70 9.07
CA VAL A 154 -38.59 -10.23 7.74
C VAL A 154 -38.55 -11.43 6.79
N GLN A 155 -39.73 -11.82 6.31
CA GLN A 155 -39.90 -12.82 5.26
C GLN A 155 -39.23 -12.32 3.96
N LEU A 156 -38.21 -13.05 3.51
CA LEU A 156 -37.70 -12.93 2.15
C LEU A 156 -38.77 -13.47 1.19
N ALA A 157 -39.44 -12.58 0.47
CA ALA A 157 -40.27 -12.96 -0.65
C ALA A 157 -39.38 -13.57 -1.75
N GLN A 158 -39.68 -14.83 -2.08
CA GLN A 158 -39.18 -15.51 -3.27
C GLN A 158 -39.70 -14.77 -4.51
N ALA A 159 -38.81 -14.18 -5.29
CA ALA A 159 -39.14 -13.74 -6.65
C ALA A 159 -38.99 -14.93 -7.59
N GLN A 160 -40.12 -15.58 -7.85
CA GLN A 160 -40.31 -16.47 -8.99
C GLN A 160 -40.21 -15.67 -10.30
N THR A 161 -39.61 -16.34 -11.28
CA THR A 161 -39.55 -16.07 -12.71
C THR A 161 -40.82 -15.50 -13.32
N ALA A 162 -40.70 -14.43 -14.13
CA ALA A 162 -41.63 -14.06 -15.21
C ALA A 162 -40.94 -13.08 -16.20
N PRO A 163 -41.52 -12.75 -17.36
CA PRO A 163 -41.04 -13.22 -18.66
C PRO A 163 -40.51 -12.09 -19.57
N SER A 164 -39.88 -12.53 -20.66
CA SER A 164 -39.57 -11.73 -21.86
C SER A 164 -40.77 -10.88 -22.29
N GLY A 165 -40.58 -9.56 -22.30
CA GLY A 165 -41.58 -8.58 -22.70
C GLY A 165 -40.90 -7.30 -23.19
N ASN A 166 -40.63 -7.25 -24.49
CA ASN A 166 -40.21 -6.07 -25.23
C ASN A 166 -41.26 -4.95 -25.11
N ALA A 167 -40.91 -3.84 -24.49
CA ALA A 167 -41.62 -2.57 -24.65
C ALA A 167 -40.58 -1.44 -24.68
N GLY A 168 -40.51 -0.76 -25.83
CA GLY A 168 -39.48 0.19 -26.19
C GLY A 168 -39.45 1.41 -25.27
N ALA A 169 -38.27 1.64 -24.67
CA ALA A 169 -37.87 2.95 -24.17
C ALA A 169 -37.26 3.78 -25.33
N PRO A 170 -37.37 5.12 -25.29
CA PRO A 170 -36.94 5.98 -26.38
C PRO A 170 -35.43 5.88 -26.58
N GLY A 171 -35.02 5.74 -27.84
CA GLY A 171 -33.66 5.40 -28.25
C GLY A 171 -32.61 6.39 -27.76
N THR A 172 -31.87 5.98 -26.74
CA THR A 172 -30.43 6.27 -26.69
C THR A 172 -29.79 5.29 -27.65
N SER A 173 -29.26 5.77 -28.78
CA SER A 173 -28.37 4.97 -29.62
C SER A 173 -27.41 4.21 -28.71
N PRO A 174 -27.24 2.88 -28.87
CA PRO A 174 -26.33 2.11 -28.02
C PRO A 174 -24.99 2.82 -28.07
N SER A 175 -24.61 3.43 -26.93
CA SER A 175 -23.31 4.06 -26.77
C SER A 175 -22.31 3.00 -27.25
N THR A 176 -21.67 3.26 -28.38
CA THR A 176 -20.72 2.33 -28.96
C THR A 176 -19.60 2.22 -27.95
N LEU A 177 -19.65 1.16 -27.14
CA LEU A 177 -18.63 0.91 -26.13
C LEU A 177 -17.26 0.98 -26.80
N PRO A 178 -16.26 1.55 -26.12
CA PRO A 178 -14.92 1.59 -26.68
C PRO A 178 -14.47 0.16 -27.01
N ARG A 179 -13.62 0.02 -28.02
CA ARG A 179 -13.01 -1.29 -28.32
C ARG A 179 -12.16 -1.71 -27.13
N ILE A 180 -12.15 -3.01 -26.83
CA ILE A 180 -11.23 -3.59 -25.84
C ILE A 180 -9.81 -3.22 -26.30
N PRO A 181 -9.03 -2.50 -25.49
CA PRO A 181 -7.68 -2.14 -25.89
C PRO A 181 -6.85 -3.42 -26.04
N THR A 182 -6.13 -3.52 -27.15
CA THR A 182 -5.27 -4.67 -27.42
C THR A 182 -3.91 -4.46 -26.75
N TYR A 183 -3.67 -5.18 -25.65
CA TYR A 183 -2.35 -5.22 -25.01
C TYR A 183 -1.54 -6.38 -25.56
N LYS A 184 -0.30 -6.13 -25.98
CA LYS A 184 0.66 -7.22 -26.22
C LYS A 184 1.16 -7.70 -24.87
N GLY A 185 0.91 -8.96 -24.54
CA GLY A 185 1.54 -9.59 -23.38
C GLY A 185 3.05 -9.76 -23.59
N PRO A 186 3.79 -10.26 -22.59
CA PRO A 186 5.23 -10.53 -22.71
C PRO A 186 5.62 -11.41 -23.91
N SER A 187 4.70 -12.27 -24.37
CA SER A 187 4.88 -13.11 -25.57
C SER A 187 4.62 -12.40 -26.90
N GLY A 188 4.32 -11.10 -26.89
CA GLY A 188 3.88 -10.33 -28.07
C GLY A 188 2.46 -10.67 -28.55
N THR A 189 1.81 -11.68 -27.96
CA THR A 189 0.45 -12.08 -28.29
C THR A 189 -0.54 -11.06 -27.69
N PRO A 190 -1.54 -10.60 -28.45
CA PRO A 190 -2.63 -9.82 -27.88
C PRO A 190 -3.25 -10.56 -26.69
N SER A 191 -3.41 -9.85 -25.57
CA SER A 191 -4.12 -10.36 -24.40
C SER A 191 -5.58 -10.55 -24.78
N THR A 192 -5.98 -11.78 -25.09
CA THR A 192 -7.38 -12.19 -25.28
C THR A 192 -8.09 -12.44 -23.95
N ARG A 193 -7.51 -11.97 -22.84
CA ARG A 193 -7.95 -12.32 -21.49
C ARG A 193 -9.29 -11.67 -21.12
N VAL A 194 -9.63 -10.53 -21.72
CA VAL A 194 -10.89 -9.83 -21.48
C VAL A 194 -11.89 -10.24 -22.54
N THR A 195 -12.99 -10.86 -22.13
CA THR A 195 -14.09 -11.18 -23.04
C THR A 195 -14.93 -9.94 -23.35
N GLN A 196 -15.64 -9.95 -24.48
CA GLN A 196 -16.59 -8.86 -24.80
C GLN A 196 -17.66 -8.70 -23.70
N SER A 197 -18.09 -9.81 -23.09
CA SER A 197 -19.05 -9.79 -21.97
C SER A 197 -18.47 -9.10 -20.74
N ASP A 198 -17.23 -9.43 -20.35
CA ASP A 198 -16.55 -8.82 -19.21
C ASP A 198 -16.33 -7.32 -19.42
N TRP A 199 -16.06 -6.91 -20.67
CA TRP A 199 -15.89 -5.51 -21.03
C TRP A 199 -17.19 -4.73 -20.96
N ILE A 200 -18.30 -5.30 -21.46
CA ILE A 200 -19.64 -4.69 -21.33
C ILE A 200 -20.04 -4.56 -19.86
N GLY A 201 -19.83 -5.62 -19.06
CA GLY A 201 -20.11 -5.61 -17.63
C GLY A 201 -19.32 -4.54 -16.89
N PHE A 202 -18.03 -4.41 -17.19
CA PHE A 202 -17.16 -3.38 -16.60
C PHE A 202 -17.63 -1.96 -16.96
N HIS A 203 -17.99 -1.69 -18.21
CA HIS A 203 -18.50 -0.38 -18.60
C HIS A 203 -19.87 -0.06 -17.99
N SER A 204 -20.73 -1.06 -17.82
CA SER A 204 -21.99 -0.91 -17.10
C SER A 204 -21.74 -0.55 -15.63
N ALA A 205 -20.72 -1.15 -15.02
CA ALA A 205 -20.29 -0.82 -13.67
C ALA A 205 -19.69 0.60 -13.55
N LEU A 206 -18.96 1.09 -14.57
CA LEU A 206 -18.53 2.49 -14.65
C LEU A 206 -19.74 3.44 -14.66
N ASP A 207 -20.78 3.11 -15.43
CA ASP A 207 -22.02 3.89 -15.49
C ASP A 207 -22.75 3.88 -14.14
N ALA A 208 -22.84 2.73 -13.48
CA ALA A 208 -23.45 2.59 -12.15
C ALA A 208 -22.69 3.36 -11.05
N GLN A 209 -21.38 3.55 -11.22
CA GLN A 209 -20.55 4.37 -10.33
C GLN A 209 -20.55 5.87 -10.72
N GLY A 210 -21.32 6.26 -11.73
CA GLY A 210 -21.43 7.65 -12.18
C GLY A 210 -20.19 8.18 -12.92
N ILE A 211 -19.32 7.30 -13.40
CA ILE A 211 -18.07 7.69 -14.08
C ILE A 211 -18.38 7.99 -15.54
N THR A 212 -18.61 9.27 -15.81
CA THR A 212 -19.00 9.77 -17.14
C THR A 212 -17.85 10.43 -17.91
N ASP A 213 -16.78 10.84 -17.23
CA ASP A 213 -15.63 11.48 -17.87
C ASP A 213 -14.89 10.49 -18.80
N PRO A 214 -14.69 10.82 -20.10
CA PRO A 214 -14.07 9.90 -21.04
C PRO A 214 -12.65 9.48 -20.67
N LEU A 215 -11.85 10.39 -20.08
CA LEU A 215 -10.47 10.09 -19.70
C LEU A 215 -10.44 9.18 -18.47
N GLU A 216 -11.27 9.43 -17.46
CA GLU A 216 -11.38 8.56 -16.29
C GLU A 216 -11.83 7.13 -16.69
N ARG A 217 -12.82 7.03 -17.59
CA ARG A 217 -13.25 5.73 -18.16
C ARG A 217 -12.11 5.02 -18.89
N GLU A 218 -11.29 5.77 -19.63
CA GLU A 218 -10.16 5.20 -20.35
C GLU A 218 -9.03 4.74 -19.43
N ILE A 219 -8.71 5.51 -18.38
CA ILE A 219 -7.75 5.09 -17.35
C ILE A 219 -8.17 3.75 -16.74
N TYR A 220 -9.42 3.65 -16.26
CA TYR A 220 -9.90 2.44 -15.61
C TYR A 220 -10.08 1.29 -16.60
N GLY A 221 -10.55 1.56 -17.82
CA GLY A 221 -10.64 0.58 -18.89
C GLY A 221 -9.27 0.01 -19.28
N SER A 222 -8.26 0.87 -19.39
CA SER A 222 -6.87 0.48 -19.66
C SER A 222 -6.30 -0.40 -18.55
N ILE A 223 -6.46 -0.01 -17.28
CA ILE A 223 -6.04 -0.83 -16.14
C ILE A 223 -6.75 -2.18 -16.18
N TYR A 224 -8.09 -2.19 -16.22
CA TYR A 224 -8.91 -3.41 -16.22
C TYR A 224 -8.51 -4.39 -17.32
N SER A 225 -8.44 -3.90 -18.57
CA SER A 225 -8.11 -4.75 -19.71
C SER A 225 -6.68 -5.27 -19.66
N ALA A 226 -5.75 -4.44 -19.20
CA ALA A 226 -4.39 -4.87 -18.99
C ALA A 226 -4.29 -5.90 -17.83
N GLU A 227 -5.07 -5.78 -16.75
CA GLU A 227 -5.09 -6.81 -15.70
C GLU A 227 -5.83 -8.10 -16.04
N GLY A 228 -6.26 -8.26 -17.29
CA GLY A 228 -6.97 -9.47 -17.75
C GLY A 228 -8.46 -9.48 -17.43
N GLY A 229 -9.01 -8.34 -17.02
CA GLY A 229 -10.43 -8.12 -16.83
C GLY A 229 -11.04 -8.95 -15.70
N GLY A 230 -12.28 -9.39 -15.90
CA GLY A 230 -13.08 -10.11 -14.90
C GLY A 230 -12.68 -11.56 -14.67
N LYS A 231 -11.59 -12.04 -15.27
CA LYS A 231 -11.11 -13.41 -15.08
C LYS A 231 -10.74 -13.62 -13.61
N ARG A 232 -11.26 -14.70 -13.03
CA ARG A 232 -11.04 -15.13 -11.65
C ARG A 232 -10.13 -16.34 -11.64
N ASP A 233 -9.01 -16.24 -10.94
CA ASP A 233 -8.06 -17.35 -10.77
C ASP A 233 -7.95 -17.83 -9.31
N GLY A 234 -8.85 -17.36 -8.43
CA GLY A 234 -8.82 -17.67 -7.00
C GLY A 234 -7.94 -16.74 -6.18
N THR A 235 -7.05 -15.98 -6.83
CA THR A 235 -6.04 -15.14 -6.15
C THR A 235 -6.16 -13.67 -6.53
N THR A 236 -6.64 -13.40 -7.74
CA THR A 236 -6.72 -12.06 -8.33
C THR A 236 -7.98 -11.94 -9.21
N VAL A 237 -8.63 -10.78 -9.16
CA VAL A 237 -9.60 -10.37 -10.17
C VAL A 237 -9.28 -8.95 -10.61
N ALA A 238 -9.21 -8.70 -11.91
CA ALA A 238 -8.94 -7.36 -12.44
C ALA A 238 -7.68 -6.70 -11.80
N GLY A 239 -6.65 -7.50 -11.49
CA GLY A 239 -5.40 -7.04 -10.86
C GLY A 239 -5.52 -6.69 -9.37
N ILE A 240 -6.69 -6.89 -8.77
CA ILE A 240 -6.92 -6.72 -7.35
C ILE A 240 -6.64 -8.07 -6.68
N THR A 241 -5.62 -8.12 -5.82
CA THR A 241 -5.27 -9.31 -5.04
C THR A 241 -5.82 -9.22 -3.62
N ALA A 242 -5.89 -10.36 -2.92
CA ALA A 242 -6.27 -10.37 -1.50
C ALA A 242 -5.28 -9.54 -0.65
N ASP A 243 -3.99 -9.61 -0.99
CA ASP A 243 -2.94 -8.84 -0.34
C ASP A 243 -3.13 -7.34 -0.58
N THR A 244 -3.43 -6.91 -1.81
CA THR A 244 -3.67 -5.49 -2.12
C THR A 244 -4.87 -4.95 -1.35
N LEU A 245 -5.97 -5.71 -1.26
CA LEU A 245 -7.16 -5.33 -0.47
C LEU A 245 -6.82 -5.18 1.02
N ASN A 246 -6.13 -6.16 1.59
CA ASN A 246 -5.76 -6.18 3.00
C ASN A 246 -4.78 -5.04 3.33
N LYS A 247 -3.69 -4.92 2.58
CA LYS A 247 -2.70 -3.85 2.74
C LYS A 247 -3.32 -2.48 2.61
N PHE A 248 -4.27 -2.31 1.67
CA PHE A 248 -4.96 -1.04 1.53
C PHE A 248 -5.78 -0.70 2.78
N GLN A 249 -6.56 -1.65 3.30
CA GLN A 249 -7.32 -1.47 4.54
C GLN A 249 -6.42 -1.26 5.77
N GLU A 250 -5.27 -1.92 5.84
CA GLU A 250 -4.29 -1.71 6.92
C GLU A 250 -3.69 -0.31 6.85
N ARG A 251 -3.29 0.13 5.65
CA ARG A 251 -2.74 1.47 5.42
C ARG A 251 -3.71 2.57 5.84
N VAL A 252 -5.01 2.38 5.64
CA VAL A 252 -6.06 3.29 6.12
C VAL A 252 -6.07 3.44 7.64
N LYS A 253 -5.75 2.38 8.38
CA LYS A 253 -5.66 2.42 9.85
C LYS A 253 -4.41 3.16 10.31
N LEU A 254 -3.30 3.01 9.59
CA LEU A 254 -1.98 3.50 9.98
C LEU A 254 -1.70 4.94 9.54
N ASP A 255 -2.22 5.38 8.39
CA ASP A 255 -2.00 6.72 7.84
C ASP A 255 -3.22 7.63 8.12
N PRO A 256 -3.09 8.62 9.02
CA PRO A 256 -4.17 9.56 9.29
C PRO A 256 -4.67 10.32 8.05
N LYS A 257 -3.83 10.45 7.01
CA LYS A 257 -4.20 11.12 5.75
C LYS A 257 -5.15 10.30 4.89
N LEU A 258 -5.29 9.00 5.17
CA LEU A 258 -6.16 8.08 4.45
C LEU A 258 -7.44 7.72 5.21
N LYS A 259 -7.74 8.40 6.33
CA LYS A 259 -8.95 8.14 7.13
C LYS A 259 -10.26 8.19 6.33
N TRP A 260 -10.31 8.96 5.24
CA TRP A 260 -11.47 9.07 4.35
C TRP A 260 -11.70 7.83 3.47
N VAL A 261 -10.66 7.02 3.24
CA VAL A 261 -10.72 5.82 2.38
C VAL A 261 -11.63 4.75 2.99
N GLY A 262 -11.53 4.51 4.31
CA GLY A 262 -12.32 3.50 5.02
C GLY A 262 -13.83 3.66 4.82
N PRO A 263 -14.41 4.84 5.12
CA PRO A 263 -15.82 5.12 4.83
C PRO A 263 -16.21 4.93 3.37
N ARG A 264 -15.33 5.24 2.40
CA ARG A 264 -15.62 5.03 0.98
C ARG A 264 -15.62 3.56 0.57
N LEU A 265 -14.67 2.77 1.07
CA LEU A 265 -14.67 1.33 0.87
C LEU A 265 -15.96 0.72 1.43
N GLN A 266 -16.34 1.12 2.65
CA GLN A 266 -17.58 0.67 3.28
C GLN A 266 -18.83 1.09 2.49
N ALA A 267 -18.89 2.34 2.01
CA ALA A 267 -20.00 2.84 1.18
C ALA A 267 -20.11 2.10 -0.16
N ALA A 268 -18.98 1.67 -0.73
CA ALA A 268 -18.93 0.79 -1.89
C ALA A 268 -19.27 -0.69 -1.55
N GLY A 269 -19.55 -1.01 -0.29
CA GLY A 269 -19.83 -2.36 0.18
C GLY A 269 -18.60 -3.27 0.24
N ILE A 270 -17.39 -2.73 0.13
CA ILE A 270 -16.12 -3.48 0.23
C ILE A 270 -15.78 -3.62 1.71
N LYS A 271 -15.87 -4.85 2.24
CA LYS A 271 -15.72 -5.15 3.66
C LYS A 271 -14.30 -5.68 3.98
N PRO A 272 -13.82 -5.53 5.22
CA PRO A 272 -12.62 -6.21 5.66
C PRO A 272 -12.70 -7.73 5.49
N GLY A 273 -11.62 -8.33 4.98
CA GLY A 273 -11.53 -9.77 4.74
C GLY A 273 -12.22 -10.27 3.45
N MET A 274 -12.79 -9.37 2.64
CA MET A 274 -13.34 -9.73 1.34
C MET A 274 -12.21 -10.20 0.40
N THR A 275 -12.41 -11.31 -0.29
CA THR A 275 -11.45 -11.82 -1.29
C THR A 275 -11.72 -11.20 -2.66
N PRO A 276 -10.74 -11.19 -3.58
CA PRO A 276 -10.93 -10.68 -4.94
C PRO A 276 -12.16 -11.28 -5.65
N ASP A 277 -12.36 -12.59 -5.56
CA ASP A 277 -13.51 -13.26 -6.17
C ASP A 277 -14.87 -12.85 -5.58
N GLN A 278 -14.90 -12.18 -4.44
CA GLN A 278 -16.15 -11.67 -3.88
C GLN A 278 -16.52 -10.28 -4.42
N LEU A 279 -15.62 -9.61 -5.14
CA LEU A 279 -15.88 -8.29 -5.71
C LEU A 279 -16.77 -8.37 -6.95
N SER A 280 -17.90 -7.65 -6.89
CA SER A 280 -18.69 -7.29 -8.07
C SER A 280 -17.93 -6.32 -8.98
N SER A 281 -18.35 -6.17 -10.24
CA SER A 281 -17.73 -5.20 -11.16
C SER A 281 -17.83 -3.77 -10.65
N GLU A 282 -18.94 -3.40 -10.02
CA GLU A 282 -19.15 -2.09 -9.37
C GLU A 282 -18.15 -1.85 -8.24
N GLN A 283 -17.89 -2.89 -7.43
CA GLN A 283 -16.89 -2.83 -6.37
C GLN A 283 -15.46 -2.76 -6.92
N GLN A 284 -15.16 -3.45 -8.02
CA GLN A 284 -13.85 -3.35 -8.68
C GLN A 284 -13.60 -1.92 -9.19
N VAL A 285 -14.61 -1.32 -9.85
CA VAL A 285 -14.56 0.08 -10.29
C VAL A 285 -14.39 1.04 -9.11
N ALA A 286 -15.19 0.87 -8.06
CA ALA A 286 -15.08 1.68 -6.85
C ALA A 286 -13.69 1.55 -6.20
N TYR A 287 -13.13 0.34 -6.19
CA TYR A 287 -11.77 0.09 -5.70
C TYR A 287 -10.72 0.84 -6.53
N TYR A 288 -10.75 0.76 -7.87
CA TYR A 288 -9.83 1.54 -8.72
C TYR A 288 -9.91 3.02 -8.45
N LYS A 289 -11.14 3.55 -8.34
CA LYS A 289 -11.35 4.96 -8.04
C LYS A 289 -10.70 5.34 -6.71
N ILE A 290 -11.05 4.63 -5.64
CA ILE A 290 -10.55 4.92 -4.30
C ILE A 290 -9.02 4.74 -4.23
N TYR A 291 -8.48 3.73 -4.91
CA TYR A 291 -7.05 3.46 -4.96
C TYR A 291 -6.29 4.60 -5.65
N ILE A 292 -6.71 5.01 -6.84
CA ILE A 292 -6.10 6.12 -7.57
C ILE A 292 -6.25 7.43 -6.79
N ASP A 293 -7.44 7.71 -6.24
CA ASP A 293 -7.69 8.86 -5.35
C ASP A 293 -6.72 8.85 -4.15
N SER A 294 -6.35 7.68 -3.62
CA SER A 294 -5.44 7.57 -2.47
C SER A 294 -3.97 7.82 -2.80
N ALA A 295 -3.56 7.58 -4.05
CA ALA A 295 -2.17 7.66 -4.47
C ALA A 295 -1.74 9.08 -4.85
N VAL A 296 -2.63 9.81 -5.53
CA VAL A 296 -2.46 11.27 -5.73
C VAL A 296 -2.86 12.07 -4.50
N GLY A 297 -3.41 11.38 -3.50
CA GLY A 297 -4.20 11.95 -2.42
C GLY A 297 -5.47 12.64 -2.96
N PRO A 298 -6.49 12.87 -2.12
CA PRO A 298 -7.22 14.11 -2.32
C PRO A 298 -6.14 15.19 -2.32
N SER A 299 -6.11 16.04 -3.34
CA SER A 299 -5.29 17.24 -3.26
C SER A 299 -5.49 17.79 -1.85
N LYS A 300 -4.44 18.19 -1.14
CA LYS A 300 -4.58 18.79 0.20
C LYS A 300 -5.62 19.94 0.24
N ALA A 301 -6.16 20.35 -0.91
CA ALA A 301 -7.24 21.31 -1.12
C ALA A 301 -8.69 20.76 -1.20
N SER A 302 -8.96 19.46 -1.40
CA SER A 302 -10.32 18.99 -1.77
C SER A 302 -11.05 18.05 -0.80
N ASP A 303 -10.40 17.50 0.23
CA ASP A 303 -11.06 16.60 1.21
C ASP A 303 -11.81 15.42 0.55
N GLY A 304 -11.24 14.85 -0.52
CA GLY A 304 -11.83 13.76 -1.30
C GLY A 304 -12.81 14.20 -2.39
N LYS A 305 -13.13 15.49 -2.51
CA LYS A 305 -14.15 15.97 -3.47
C LYS A 305 -13.73 15.90 -4.94
N ILE A 306 -12.42 15.86 -5.22
CA ILE A 306 -11.89 15.75 -6.58
C ILE A 306 -11.35 14.32 -6.76
N SER A 307 -11.72 13.64 -7.85
CA SER A 307 -11.16 12.32 -8.17
C SER A 307 -9.69 12.44 -8.56
N GLY A 308 -8.90 11.40 -8.33
CA GLY A 308 -7.50 11.39 -8.73
C GLY A 308 -7.33 11.47 -10.25
N ALA A 309 -8.28 10.92 -11.00
CA ALA A 309 -8.35 11.12 -12.45
C ALA A 309 -8.53 12.60 -12.82
N GLU A 310 -9.41 13.33 -12.12
CA GLU A 310 -9.60 14.77 -12.34
C GLU A 310 -8.36 15.58 -11.91
N VAL A 311 -7.67 15.18 -10.84
CA VAL A 311 -6.37 15.79 -10.47
C VAL A 311 -5.37 15.59 -11.61
N PHE A 312 -5.20 14.35 -12.10
CA PHE A 312 -4.29 14.08 -13.22
C PHE A 312 -4.66 14.87 -14.47
N LYS A 313 -5.94 14.90 -14.83
CA LYS A 313 -6.45 15.65 -15.99
C LYS A 313 -6.15 17.14 -15.88
N THR A 314 -6.45 17.76 -14.73
CA THR A 314 -6.29 19.21 -14.55
C THR A 314 -4.83 19.64 -14.39
N THR A 315 -3.96 18.79 -13.84
CA THR A 315 -2.54 19.15 -13.64
C THR A 315 -1.63 18.72 -14.78
N ILE A 316 -1.83 17.52 -15.35
CA ILE A 316 -0.96 16.95 -16.39
C ILE A 316 -1.46 17.34 -17.79
N GLY A 317 -2.77 17.29 -18.02
CA GLY A 317 -3.43 17.69 -19.27
C GLY A 317 -3.26 16.71 -20.45
N ASP A 318 -2.10 16.08 -20.58
CA ASP A 318 -1.84 15.11 -21.66
C ASP A 318 -2.40 13.71 -21.33
N LYS A 319 -3.33 13.25 -22.15
CA LYS A 319 -4.02 11.97 -22.02
C LYS A 319 -3.06 10.77 -21.89
N SER A 320 -2.06 10.65 -22.75
CA SER A 320 -1.15 9.49 -22.76
C SER A 320 -0.30 9.44 -21.49
N THR A 321 0.13 10.61 -21.02
CA THR A 321 0.90 10.78 -19.79
C THR A 321 0.04 10.43 -18.57
N VAL A 322 -1.20 10.90 -18.52
CA VAL A 322 -2.14 10.57 -17.44
C VAL A 322 -2.36 9.06 -17.33
N ILE A 323 -2.60 8.38 -18.45
CA ILE A 323 -2.83 6.93 -18.46
C ILE A 323 -1.57 6.19 -18.01
N ALA A 324 -0.39 6.56 -18.51
CA ALA A 324 0.88 5.93 -18.13
C ALA A 324 1.18 6.09 -16.63
N VAL A 325 0.92 7.27 -16.07
CA VAL A 325 1.10 7.58 -14.64
C VAL A 325 0.12 6.78 -13.79
N ALA A 326 -1.16 6.77 -14.14
CA ALA A 326 -2.19 6.03 -13.41
C ALA A 326 -1.93 4.51 -13.41
N ASP A 327 -1.55 3.95 -14.57
CA ASP A 327 -1.16 2.53 -14.70
C ASP A 327 0.06 2.19 -13.83
N THR A 328 1.06 3.08 -13.79
CA THR A 328 2.28 2.88 -12.98
C THR A 328 1.94 2.88 -11.48
N VAL A 329 1.14 3.83 -11.03
CA VAL A 329 0.65 3.89 -9.63
C VAL A 329 -0.14 2.64 -9.24
N PHE A 330 -0.97 2.14 -10.15
CA PHE A 330 -1.77 0.95 -9.89
C PHE A 330 -0.90 -0.30 -9.80
N ARG A 331 -0.13 -0.58 -10.87
CA ARG A 331 0.59 -1.85 -11.04
C ARG A 331 1.79 -2.01 -10.13
N GLU A 332 2.55 -0.94 -9.93
CA GLU A 332 3.77 -1.03 -9.12
C GLU A 332 3.45 -0.78 -7.63
N GLY A 333 2.20 -0.46 -7.29
CA GLY A 333 1.80 -0.10 -5.93
C GLY A 333 1.91 1.40 -5.67
N GLY A 334 1.07 1.96 -4.79
CA GLY A 334 1.00 3.40 -4.55
C GLY A 334 2.35 4.04 -4.23
N PRO A 335 3.10 3.57 -3.21
CA PRO A 335 4.41 4.12 -2.87
C PRO A 335 5.47 3.92 -3.96
N ASN A 336 5.69 2.68 -4.41
CA ASN A 336 6.72 2.37 -5.41
C ASN A 336 6.43 3.03 -6.76
N GLY A 337 5.19 2.95 -7.25
CA GLY A 337 4.77 3.60 -8.49
C GLY A 337 4.96 5.11 -8.43
N THR A 338 4.66 5.74 -7.30
CA THR A 338 4.92 7.16 -7.08
C THR A 338 6.41 7.48 -7.12
N LYS A 339 7.24 6.67 -6.44
CA LYS A 339 8.69 6.85 -6.45
C LYS A 339 9.27 6.74 -7.86
N LEU A 340 8.83 5.74 -8.63
CA LEU A 340 9.24 5.57 -10.03
C LEU A 340 8.87 6.79 -10.90
N ILE A 341 7.70 7.39 -10.66
CA ILE A 341 7.30 8.63 -11.32
C ILE A 341 8.24 9.78 -10.94
N GLN A 342 8.56 9.95 -9.66
CA GLN A 342 9.47 11.01 -9.19
C GLN A 342 10.90 10.83 -9.77
N GLU A 343 11.40 9.61 -9.80
CA GLU A 343 12.69 9.26 -10.43
C GLU A 343 12.67 9.59 -11.93
N ALA A 344 11.60 9.23 -12.65
CA ALA A 344 11.44 9.53 -14.07
C ALA A 344 11.37 11.03 -14.37
N ILE A 345 10.69 11.82 -13.53
CA ILE A 345 10.68 13.29 -13.61
C ILE A 345 12.11 13.82 -13.49
N ASN A 346 12.83 13.40 -12.45
CA ASN A 346 14.17 13.89 -12.15
C ASN A 346 15.20 13.50 -13.21
N LYS A 347 15.11 12.26 -13.73
CA LYS A 347 15.94 11.79 -14.84
C LYS A 347 15.70 12.62 -16.11
N THR A 348 14.44 12.88 -16.44
CA THR A 348 14.07 13.69 -17.62
C THR A 348 14.59 15.11 -17.52
N TYR A 349 14.52 15.74 -16.34
CA TYR A 349 15.12 17.06 -16.14
C TYR A 349 16.64 17.04 -16.20
N ALA A 350 17.30 16.04 -15.60
CA ALA A 350 18.75 15.92 -15.67
C ALA A 350 19.24 15.79 -17.13
N GLU A 351 18.55 15.01 -17.95
CA GLU A 351 18.86 14.84 -19.38
C GLU A 351 18.61 16.13 -20.20
N GLN A 352 17.79 17.05 -19.69
CA GLN A 352 17.60 18.40 -20.24
C GLN A 352 18.60 19.44 -19.68
N GLY A 353 19.57 19.01 -18.86
CA GLY A 353 20.52 19.91 -18.19
C GLY A 353 19.89 20.75 -17.06
N ARG A 354 18.75 20.31 -16.51
CA ARG A 354 18.05 20.97 -15.40
C ARG A 354 18.36 20.27 -14.07
N GLN A 355 18.28 21.02 -12.97
CA GLN A 355 18.44 20.48 -11.61
C GLN A 355 17.27 19.55 -11.23
N LYS A 356 17.54 18.64 -10.27
CA LYS A 356 16.51 17.78 -9.66
C LYS A 356 15.33 18.64 -9.20
N SER A 357 14.13 18.24 -9.58
CA SER A 357 12.94 19.11 -9.44
C SER A 357 12.01 18.69 -8.33
N VAL A 358 12.03 17.41 -7.95
CA VAL A 358 11.10 16.83 -6.97
C VAL A 358 11.83 15.90 -6.03
N VAL A 359 11.37 15.86 -4.78
CA VAL A 359 11.83 14.88 -3.78
C VAL A 359 11.24 13.51 -4.13
N GLU A 360 12.03 12.44 -3.95
CA GLU A 360 11.60 11.05 -4.18
C GLU A 360 11.05 10.43 -2.88
N ASP A 361 9.99 11.06 -2.34
CA ASP A 361 9.39 10.70 -1.05
C ASP A 361 8.21 9.72 -1.15
N SER A 362 7.95 9.17 -2.35
CA SER A 362 6.82 8.27 -2.62
C SER A 362 5.44 8.90 -2.39
N ILE A 363 5.36 10.25 -2.46
CA ILE A 363 4.11 11.02 -2.37
C ILE A 363 3.95 11.92 -3.59
N LEU A 364 2.87 11.74 -4.37
CA LEU A 364 2.55 12.63 -5.51
C LEU A 364 2.01 13.97 -5.01
N GLY A 365 2.91 14.82 -4.51
CA GLY A 365 2.61 16.17 -4.09
C GLY A 365 2.38 17.13 -5.26
N SER A 366 2.06 18.39 -4.92
CA SER A 366 1.85 19.46 -5.91
C SER A 366 3.07 19.69 -6.80
N GLU A 367 4.28 19.48 -6.29
CA GLU A 367 5.52 19.63 -7.08
C GLU A 367 5.65 18.53 -8.15
N SER A 368 5.41 17.27 -7.79
CA SER A 368 5.37 16.15 -8.74
C SER A 368 4.29 16.34 -9.79
N LEU A 369 3.07 16.72 -9.39
CA LEU A 369 1.96 16.97 -10.31
C LEU A 369 2.27 18.11 -11.28
N LYS A 370 2.84 19.21 -10.78
CA LYS A 370 3.26 20.35 -11.61
C LYS A 370 4.39 19.95 -12.58
N ALA A 371 5.40 19.22 -12.11
CA ALA A 371 6.52 18.78 -12.94
C ALA A 371 6.05 17.87 -14.09
N MET A 372 5.14 16.92 -13.82
CA MET A 372 4.51 16.11 -14.87
C MET A 372 3.76 16.96 -15.89
N GLY A 373 2.97 17.94 -15.44
CA GLY A 373 2.28 18.87 -16.34
C GLY A 373 3.23 19.71 -17.18
N ASP A 374 4.36 20.16 -16.61
CA ASP A 374 5.36 20.91 -17.37
C ASP A 374 6.07 20.03 -18.41
N LEU A 375 6.38 18.77 -18.08
CA LEU A 375 6.97 17.81 -19.02
C LEU A 375 5.98 17.36 -20.11
N ALA A 376 4.68 17.33 -19.81
CA ALA A 376 3.64 16.88 -20.74
C ALA A 376 3.30 17.90 -21.86
N LYS A 377 3.60 19.19 -21.64
CA LYS A 377 3.31 20.30 -22.57
C LYS A 377 4.10 20.21 -23.87
N ASP A 378 5.38 19.83 -23.80
CA ASP A 378 6.23 19.69 -24.97
C ASP A 378 6.30 18.21 -25.43
N PRO A 379 6.05 17.91 -26.72
CA PRO A 379 6.04 16.53 -27.20
C PRO A 379 7.35 15.76 -26.97
N ALA A 380 8.51 16.42 -27.07
CA ALA A 380 9.80 15.76 -26.89
C ALA A 380 10.05 15.46 -25.42
N THR A 381 9.82 16.41 -24.52
CA THR A 381 9.98 16.19 -23.08
C THR A 381 8.95 15.19 -22.54
N ARG A 382 7.74 15.19 -23.11
CA ARG A 382 6.70 14.21 -22.78
C ARG A 382 7.12 12.80 -23.16
N LYS A 383 7.58 12.61 -24.40
CA LYS A 383 8.07 11.32 -24.87
C LYS A 383 9.20 10.82 -23.98
N GLN A 384 10.18 11.68 -23.70
CA GLN A 384 11.30 11.35 -22.84
C GLN A 384 10.87 10.99 -21.41
N PHE A 385 9.92 11.72 -20.82
CA PHE A 385 9.36 11.38 -19.52
C PHE A 385 8.72 10.00 -19.50
N ILE A 386 7.88 9.70 -20.50
CA ILE A 386 7.23 8.39 -20.61
C ILE A 386 8.27 7.28 -20.83
N ASP A 387 9.27 7.49 -21.69
CA ASP A 387 10.35 6.52 -21.90
C ASP A 387 11.11 6.25 -20.60
N ASN A 388 11.48 7.30 -19.85
CA ASN A 388 12.16 7.17 -18.56
C ASN A 388 11.30 6.47 -17.50
N LEU A 389 9.99 6.73 -17.49
CA LEU A 389 9.05 6.02 -16.62
C LEU A 389 8.97 4.53 -16.96
N MET A 390 8.89 4.21 -18.24
CA MET A 390 8.86 2.82 -18.71
C MET A 390 10.18 2.08 -18.42
N ASP A 391 11.32 2.73 -18.61
CA ASP A 391 12.63 2.17 -18.26
C ASP A 391 12.75 1.92 -16.75
N GLY A 392 12.31 2.87 -15.92
CA GLY A 392 12.31 2.73 -14.46
C GLY A 392 11.47 1.54 -14.00
N ARG A 393 10.28 1.34 -14.59
CA ARG A 393 9.44 0.18 -14.33
C ARG A 393 10.12 -1.13 -14.71
N SER A 394 10.73 -1.21 -15.89
CA SER A 394 11.48 -2.39 -16.31
C SER A 394 12.60 -2.73 -15.33
N ALA A 395 13.38 -1.73 -14.92
CA ALA A 395 14.48 -1.90 -13.99
C ALA A 395 13.99 -2.37 -12.60
N PHE A 396 12.93 -1.74 -12.09
CA PHE A 396 12.32 -2.11 -10.82
C PHE A 396 11.87 -3.58 -10.82
N ARG A 397 11.10 -3.98 -11.83
CA ARG A 397 10.59 -5.35 -11.96
C ARG A 397 11.69 -6.40 -12.12
N ALA A 398 12.80 -6.06 -12.76
CA ALA A 398 13.95 -6.96 -12.89
C ALA A 398 14.62 -7.28 -11.54
N THR A 399 14.38 -6.45 -10.52
CA THR A 399 14.96 -6.59 -9.18
C THR A 399 13.96 -7.00 -8.11
N ASP A 400 12.66 -6.92 -8.37
CA ASP A 400 11.63 -7.25 -7.39
C ASP A 400 11.40 -8.77 -7.33
N PRO A 401 11.74 -9.45 -6.22
CA PRO A 401 11.56 -10.89 -6.09
C PRO A 401 10.09 -11.34 -6.13
N ASN A 402 9.13 -10.42 -5.96
CA ASN A 402 7.70 -10.74 -5.97
C ASN A 402 7.07 -10.67 -7.36
N ILE A 403 7.79 -10.09 -8.33
CA ILE A 403 7.32 -9.95 -9.71
C ILE A 403 7.94 -11.11 -10.48
N ASN A 404 7.19 -12.21 -10.64
CA ASN A 404 7.60 -13.49 -11.24
C ASN A 404 8.03 -13.38 -12.72
N GLY A 405 9.04 -12.57 -13.05
CA GLY A 405 9.48 -12.32 -14.41
C GLY A 405 8.44 -11.64 -15.31
N GLU A 406 7.41 -11.01 -14.74
CA GLU A 406 6.45 -10.26 -15.56
C GLU A 406 7.11 -8.98 -16.07
N ASN A 407 7.43 -8.96 -17.37
CA ASN A 407 7.97 -7.78 -18.03
C ASN A 407 7.03 -6.57 -17.88
N ALA A 408 7.61 -5.39 -17.64
CA ALA A 408 6.87 -4.15 -17.72
C ALA A 408 6.27 -3.99 -19.13
N ARG A 409 5.07 -3.41 -19.21
CA ARG A 409 4.31 -3.30 -20.46
C ARG A 409 4.65 -2.00 -21.18
N LEU A 410 5.85 -1.97 -21.75
CA LEU A 410 6.46 -0.76 -22.31
C LEU A 410 5.71 -0.27 -23.55
N ASP A 411 5.33 -1.19 -24.43
CA ASP A 411 4.82 -0.88 -25.77
C ASP A 411 3.47 -0.17 -25.78
N SER A 412 2.71 -0.24 -24.68
CA SER A 412 1.37 0.36 -24.61
C SER A 412 1.39 1.85 -24.33
N TYR A 413 2.54 2.39 -23.90
CA TYR A 413 2.65 3.77 -23.45
C TYR A 413 3.72 4.56 -24.19
N ARG A 414 4.78 3.92 -24.69
CA ARG A 414 5.82 4.62 -25.46
C ARG A 414 5.21 5.32 -26.67
N LEU A 415 5.48 6.61 -26.77
CA LEU A 415 5.07 7.42 -27.92
C LEU A 415 5.97 7.09 -29.13
N PRO A 416 5.44 7.15 -30.36
CA PRO A 416 6.22 6.91 -31.57
C PRO A 416 7.37 7.91 -31.76
#